data_AF-A0A3Q1FPD7-F1
#
_entry.id   AF-A0A3Q1FPD7-F1
#
_cell.length_a   1.000
_cell.length_b   1.000
_cell.length_c   1.000
_cell.angle_alpha   90.00
_cell.angle_beta   90.00
_cell.angle_gamma   90.00
#
_symmetry.space_group_name_H-M   'P 1'
#
loop_
_entity.id
_entity.type
_entity.pdbx_description
1 polymer ?
#
loop_
_entity_poly.entity_id
_entity_poly.type
_entity_poly.pdbx_seq_one_letter_code
_entity_poly.pdbx_strand_id
1 'polypeptide(L)'
;MAKHSEVYPSPEELEAVQTIVSHVECALKSVSDQMDTRKDDKETTEAERVLRGVMRVGLVAKGLLLKGDKDLELVLLCSNKPTITLLKQVAEKLTAQLETISAGTYSVSPCPGDAGIVVTSTKESALTLIIHLTSPLVRAEQESKTAEEEEVNDPPDVLDRQKCLTALASLRHAKWFQAKVNDLTSAVIVIRILRDLCIRVPTWTPLSGWPLELLVEKAISTSERPMGTGESLRRVLECVASGILLEDGPGIKDPCEKDPVGATAYLTVQQCEDITQSAQFALRLCAFGQMHKVLGMDSKPVKPRKLMGAAQIAGHFGLPPKRAYSEVEKEEDEPHLNSKQRKFLKFQKRFQRKSFTDDLTMNAVMRLNQYRPGLEYRLTSQTGPVHEPVFTMAVDLNGKTYEATGPSKRAAKLNVATKVLQDLGLPIGSESKSESSGDAEGSQESVKAAATSSTTSEDVHTRTGQGPILTKNGKNPVMELNEKRRSLKYELSAETGGSHEKCFVMEVSQQYVCIENNNCTKYCYVCVICLNSCLGFGKTLTFLTRKAPFGKKKHSNRPVDY
;
A
#
# COMPACT_ATOMS: atom_id res chain seq x y z
N MET A 1 6.79 13.91 6.99
CA MET A 1 7.07 14.17 5.56
C MET A 1 8.38 14.90 5.36
N ALA A 2 8.57 16.15 5.80
CA ALA A 2 9.85 16.85 5.58
C ALA A 2 11.08 16.08 6.10
N LYS A 3 11.04 15.54 7.35
CA LYS A 3 12.12 14.68 7.86
C LYS A 3 12.35 13.45 6.99
N HIS A 4 11.27 12.80 6.55
CA HIS A 4 11.36 11.63 5.69
C HIS A 4 12.05 11.95 4.36
N SER A 5 11.72 13.08 3.72
CA SER A 5 12.39 13.53 2.50
C SER A 5 13.87 13.86 2.71
N GLU A 6 14.25 14.37 3.89
CA GLU A 6 15.65 14.68 4.24
C GLU A 6 16.51 13.42 4.41
N VAL A 7 15.94 12.36 5.00
CA VAL A 7 16.65 11.09 5.26
C VAL A 7 16.48 10.05 4.16
N TYR A 8 15.59 10.30 3.19
CA TYR A 8 15.38 9.39 2.08
C TYR A 8 16.60 9.42 1.15
N PRO A 9 17.06 8.26 0.62
CA PRO A 9 18.20 8.23 -0.28
C PRO A 9 17.95 9.09 -1.53
N SER A 10 19.02 9.67 -2.08
CA SER A 10 18.96 10.39 -3.34
C SER A 10 18.63 9.43 -4.51
N PRO A 11 18.10 9.94 -5.65
CA PRO A 11 17.91 9.11 -6.83
C PRO A 11 19.18 8.38 -7.28
N GLU A 12 20.33 9.05 -7.18
CA GLU A 12 21.65 8.49 -7.52
C GLU A 12 22.05 7.34 -6.58
N GLU A 13 21.81 7.48 -5.26
CA GLU A 13 22.04 6.39 -4.29
C GLU A 13 21.16 5.18 -4.59
N LEU A 14 19.87 5.40 -4.91
CA LEU A 14 18.94 4.33 -5.26
C LEU A 14 19.32 3.63 -6.56
N GLU A 15 19.74 4.38 -7.57
CA GLU A 15 20.23 3.83 -8.82
C GLU A 15 21.48 2.99 -8.59
N ALA A 16 22.46 3.48 -7.83
CA ALA A 16 23.67 2.73 -7.49
C ALA A 16 23.36 1.41 -6.77
N VAL A 17 22.41 1.43 -5.82
CA VAL A 17 21.91 0.22 -5.12
C VAL A 17 21.27 -0.75 -6.10
N GLN A 18 20.38 -0.26 -6.98
CA GLN A 18 19.72 -1.11 -7.97
C GLN A 18 20.74 -1.72 -8.95
N THR A 19 21.76 -0.96 -9.36
CA THR A 19 22.81 -1.44 -10.27
C THR A 19 23.62 -2.58 -9.64
N ILE A 20 24.18 -2.40 -8.43
CA ILE A 20 24.98 -3.46 -7.78
C ILE A 20 24.15 -4.71 -7.51
N VAL A 21 22.92 -4.56 -7.02
CA VAL A 21 22.03 -5.69 -6.75
C VAL A 21 21.69 -6.43 -8.05
N SER A 22 21.34 -5.71 -9.12
CA SER A 22 21.02 -6.31 -10.43
C SER A 22 22.21 -7.06 -11.03
N HIS A 23 23.41 -6.47 -11.01
CA HIS A 23 24.63 -7.11 -11.51
C HIS A 23 24.95 -8.40 -10.73
N VAL A 24 24.86 -8.35 -9.40
CA VAL A 24 25.15 -9.52 -8.56
C VAL A 24 24.07 -10.61 -8.69
N GLU A 25 22.79 -10.26 -8.78
CA GLU A 25 21.70 -11.22 -9.04
C GLU A 25 21.88 -11.91 -10.40
N CYS A 26 22.21 -11.15 -11.45
CA CYS A 26 22.50 -11.68 -12.78
C CYS A 26 23.72 -12.61 -12.76
N ALA A 27 24.81 -12.17 -12.12
CA ALA A 27 26.03 -12.96 -12.00
C ALA A 27 25.78 -14.27 -11.23
N LEU A 28 25.09 -14.22 -10.09
CA LEU A 28 24.76 -15.41 -9.29
C LEU A 28 23.85 -16.38 -10.04
N LYS A 29 22.94 -15.88 -10.88
CA LYS A 29 22.16 -16.72 -11.78
C LYS A 29 23.07 -17.46 -12.77
N SER A 30 24.01 -16.78 -13.41
CA SER A 30 24.99 -17.43 -14.30
C SER A 30 25.91 -18.41 -13.56
N VAL A 31 26.30 -18.10 -12.31
CA VAL A 31 27.05 -19.03 -11.44
C VAL A 31 26.23 -20.29 -11.17
N SER A 32 24.95 -20.15 -10.83
CA SER A 32 24.05 -21.29 -10.62
C SER A 32 23.94 -22.16 -11.86
N ASP A 33 23.76 -21.55 -13.04
CA ASP A 33 23.63 -22.29 -14.30
C ASP A 33 24.94 -23.05 -14.66
N GLN A 34 26.11 -22.48 -14.39
CA GLN A 34 27.42 -23.15 -14.60
C GLN A 34 27.74 -24.27 -13.60
N MET A 35 27.14 -24.24 -12.41
CA MET A 35 27.35 -25.27 -11.40
C MET A 35 26.49 -26.50 -11.66
N ASP A 36 25.36 -26.34 -12.34
CA ASP A 36 24.46 -27.44 -12.68
C ASP A 36 24.88 -28.21 -13.94
N THR A 37 25.50 -27.56 -14.93
CA THR A 37 25.92 -28.20 -16.21
C THR A 37 27.04 -29.24 -16.09
N ARG A 38 27.61 -29.44 -14.89
CA ARG A 38 28.70 -30.40 -14.65
C ARG A 38 28.23 -31.82 -14.31
N LYS A 39 26.92 -32.11 -14.34
CA LYS A 39 26.32 -33.41 -13.98
C LYS A 39 25.82 -34.26 -15.16
N ASP A 40 26.26 -34.00 -16.40
CA ASP A 40 25.88 -34.81 -17.58
C ASP A 40 26.74 -36.06 -17.77
N ASP A 41 26.82 -36.92 -16.74
CA ASP A 41 27.17 -38.32 -16.92
C ASP A 41 26.29 -39.20 -16.00
N LYS A 42 25.23 -39.74 -16.62
CA LYS A 42 24.29 -40.79 -16.19
C LYS A 42 22.97 -40.38 -15.51
N GLU A 43 21.90 -40.73 -16.24
CA GLU A 43 20.55 -41.17 -15.81
C GLU A 43 19.65 -40.21 -15.01
N THR A 44 18.63 -39.71 -15.74
CA THR A 44 17.22 -39.54 -15.33
C THR A 44 16.90 -39.67 -13.83
N THR A 45 17.26 -38.65 -13.08
CA THR A 45 16.53 -38.12 -11.93
C THR A 45 16.70 -36.59 -12.01
N GLU A 46 15.65 -35.81 -11.72
CA GLU A 46 15.75 -34.33 -11.73
C GLU A 46 16.95 -33.91 -10.89
N ALA A 47 18.05 -33.49 -11.53
CA ALA A 47 19.27 -33.15 -10.84
C ALA A 47 19.00 -31.94 -9.94
N GLU A 48 18.98 -32.16 -8.62
CA GLU A 48 18.69 -31.11 -7.67
C GLU A 48 19.77 -30.02 -7.78
N ARG A 49 19.35 -28.85 -8.29
CA ARG A 49 20.20 -27.66 -8.49
C ARG A 49 20.90 -27.29 -7.19
N VAL A 50 22.20 -27.03 -7.23
CA VAL A 50 23.00 -26.77 -6.00
C VAL A 50 22.59 -25.46 -5.34
N LEU A 51 22.39 -24.41 -6.15
CA LEU A 51 21.97 -23.08 -5.73
C LEU A 51 20.50 -22.85 -6.08
N ARG A 52 19.60 -22.91 -5.10
CA ARG A 52 18.15 -22.84 -5.32
C ARG A 52 17.66 -21.45 -5.73
N GLY A 53 18.31 -20.40 -5.25
CA GLY A 53 17.93 -19.03 -5.63
C GLY A 53 18.53 -17.94 -4.75
N VAL A 54 18.40 -16.70 -5.22
CA VAL A 54 18.84 -15.49 -4.53
C VAL A 54 17.63 -14.69 -4.10
N MET A 55 17.64 -14.20 -2.87
CA MET A 55 16.56 -13.41 -2.29
C MET A 55 17.13 -12.12 -1.71
N ARG A 56 16.51 -10.99 -2.05
CA ARG A 56 16.77 -9.72 -1.36
C ARG A 56 16.28 -9.84 0.09
N VAL A 57 17.08 -9.38 1.05
CA VAL A 57 16.67 -9.27 2.46
C VAL A 57 17.05 -7.89 3.03
N GLY A 58 16.96 -7.72 4.35
CA GLY A 58 17.38 -6.50 5.02
C GLY A 58 16.67 -5.25 4.52
N LEU A 59 17.40 -4.13 4.46
CA LEU A 59 16.86 -2.82 4.08
C LEU A 59 16.40 -2.75 2.62
N VAL A 60 17.07 -3.48 1.72
CA VAL A 60 16.76 -3.49 0.29
C VAL A 60 15.38 -4.09 0.05
N ALA A 61 15.11 -5.28 0.58
CA ALA A 61 13.84 -5.98 0.36
C ALA A 61 12.62 -5.29 0.98
N LYS A 62 12.87 -4.53 2.06
CA LYS A 62 11.84 -3.83 2.84
C LYS A 62 11.66 -2.37 2.40
N GLY A 63 12.51 -1.89 1.48
CA GLY A 63 12.54 -0.48 1.08
C GLY A 63 12.82 0.45 2.26
N LEU A 64 13.75 0.11 3.15
CA LEU A 64 14.05 0.87 4.37
C LEU A 64 15.39 1.61 4.35
N LEU A 65 16.01 1.70 3.17
CA LEU A 65 17.23 2.48 2.97
C LEU A 65 17.02 3.95 3.34
N LEU A 66 18.02 4.50 4.00
CA LEU A 66 18.22 5.89 4.34
C LEU A 66 19.48 6.40 3.64
N LYS A 67 19.57 7.72 3.49
CA LYS A 67 20.75 8.39 2.93
C LYS A 67 22.00 7.99 3.70
N GLY A 68 23.07 7.62 2.97
CA GLY A 68 24.33 7.18 3.55
C GLY A 68 24.39 5.71 3.98
N ASP A 69 23.32 4.92 3.82
CA ASP A 69 23.40 3.47 3.96
C ASP A 69 24.31 2.89 2.88
N LYS A 70 25.32 2.11 3.31
CA LYS A 70 26.27 1.46 2.40
C LYS A 70 26.13 -0.05 2.35
N ASP A 71 25.55 -0.64 3.39
CA ASP A 71 25.46 -2.08 3.57
C ASP A 71 24.13 -2.60 3.00
N LEU A 72 24.25 -3.58 2.12
CA LEU A 72 23.17 -4.24 1.42
C LEU A 72 23.26 -5.74 1.66
N GLU A 73 22.14 -6.45 1.64
CA GLU A 73 22.09 -7.87 1.99
C GLU A 73 21.27 -8.70 1.00
N LEU A 74 21.82 -9.84 0.60
CA LEU A 74 21.15 -10.91 -0.13
C LEU A 74 21.29 -12.23 0.65
N VAL A 75 20.35 -13.15 0.42
CA VAL A 75 20.45 -14.54 0.86
C VAL A 75 20.52 -15.43 -0.37
N LEU A 76 21.58 -16.23 -0.48
CA LEU A 76 21.75 -17.30 -1.45
C LEU A 76 21.34 -18.63 -0.80
N LEU A 77 20.24 -19.22 -1.29
CA LEU A 77 19.74 -20.49 -0.81
C LEU A 77 20.43 -21.66 -1.52
N CYS A 78 21.01 -22.56 -0.74
CA CYS A 78 21.63 -23.80 -1.20
C CYS A 78 20.68 -24.99 -0.94
N SER A 79 20.76 -26.03 -1.78
CA SER A 79 19.99 -27.27 -1.55
C SER A 79 20.49 -28.01 -0.31
N ASN A 80 21.81 -28.18 -0.20
CA ASN A 80 22.47 -28.75 0.97
C ASN A 80 22.99 -27.67 1.91
N LYS A 81 23.38 -28.06 3.14
CA LYS A 81 24.06 -27.16 4.07
C LYS A 81 25.30 -26.58 3.39
N PRO A 82 25.45 -25.25 3.34
CA PRO A 82 26.56 -24.65 2.62
C PRO A 82 27.88 -24.93 3.34
N THR A 83 28.94 -25.15 2.56
CA THR A 83 30.28 -25.43 3.07
C THR A 83 31.26 -24.31 2.71
N ILE A 84 32.41 -24.26 3.37
CA ILE A 84 33.51 -23.35 3.05
C ILE A 84 33.97 -23.57 1.61
N THR A 85 34.03 -24.83 1.16
CA THR A 85 34.37 -25.19 -0.21
C THR A 85 33.37 -24.60 -1.21
N LEU A 86 32.06 -24.77 -0.96
CA LEU A 86 31.02 -24.20 -1.81
C LEU A 86 31.11 -22.67 -1.86
N LEU A 87 31.30 -22.02 -0.70
CA LEU A 87 31.41 -20.57 -0.60
C LEU A 87 32.57 -20.01 -1.44
N LYS A 88 33.76 -20.64 -1.37
CA LYS A 88 34.92 -20.26 -2.17
C LYS A 88 34.67 -20.45 -3.67
N GLN A 89 34.08 -21.59 -4.06
CA GLN A 89 33.73 -21.85 -5.46
C GLN A 89 32.73 -20.83 -6.02
N VAL A 90 31.71 -20.46 -5.24
CA VAL A 90 30.75 -19.42 -5.62
C VAL A 90 31.45 -18.06 -5.74
N ALA A 91 32.33 -17.70 -4.80
CA ALA A 91 33.06 -16.44 -4.83
C ALA A 91 33.99 -16.32 -6.06
N GLU A 92 34.74 -17.37 -6.40
CA GLU A 92 35.61 -17.41 -7.58
C GLU A 92 34.80 -17.24 -8.88
N LYS A 93 33.72 -18.02 -9.04
CA LYS A 93 32.84 -17.93 -10.22
C LYS A 93 32.14 -16.58 -10.30
N LEU A 94 31.67 -16.05 -9.16
CA LEU A 94 31.04 -14.74 -9.07
C LEU A 94 32.00 -13.63 -9.50
N THR A 95 33.27 -13.71 -9.09
CA THR A 95 34.32 -12.77 -9.51
C THR A 95 34.46 -12.76 -11.03
N ALA A 96 34.58 -13.93 -11.65
CA ALA A 96 34.70 -14.05 -13.11
C ALA A 96 33.46 -13.52 -13.86
N GLN A 97 32.25 -13.78 -13.33
CA GLN A 97 31.02 -13.27 -13.93
C GLN A 97 30.88 -11.75 -13.79
N LEU A 98 31.22 -11.19 -12.62
CA LEU A 98 31.16 -9.75 -12.41
C LEU A 98 32.17 -9.00 -13.27
N GLU A 99 33.36 -9.56 -13.49
CA GLU A 99 34.35 -8.98 -14.42
C GLU A 99 33.83 -8.97 -15.86
N THR A 100 33.02 -9.97 -16.24
CA THR A 100 32.36 -10.00 -17.56
C THR A 100 31.25 -8.96 -17.68
N ILE A 101 30.49 -8.72 -16.61
CA ILE A 101 29.36 -7.77 -16.60
C ILE A 101 29.85 -6.32 -16.48
N SER A 102 30.84 -6.07 -15.62
CA SER A 102 31.36 -4.74 -15.33
C SER A 102 32.80 -4.82 -14.83
N ALA A 103 33.72 -4.89 -15.78
CA ALA A 103 35.16 -5.01 -15.55
C ALA A 103 35.70 -3.95 -14.59
N GLY A 104 36.42 -4.37 -13.54
CA GLY A 104 37.08 -3.50 -12.57
C GLY A 104 36.16 -2.71 -11.60
N THR A 105 34.84 -2.92 -11.67
CA THR A 105 33.87 -2.17 -10.83
C THR A 105 33.70 -2.77 -9.42
N TYR A 106 33.91 -4.08 -9.27
CA TYR A 106 33.59 -4.80 -8.04
C TYR A 106 34.78 -5.62 -7.55
N SER A 107 34.97 -5.65 -6.23
CA SER A 107 35.84 -6.63 -5.59
C SER A 107 35.01 -7.63 -4.78
N VAL A 108 35.37 -8.91 -4.87
CA VAL A 108 34.65 -10.01 -4.23
C VAL A 108 35.57 -10.68 -3.21
N SER A 109 35.11 -10.77 -1.97
CA SER A 109 35.85 -11.40 -0.87
C SER A 109 34.99 -12.46 -0.19
N PRO A 110 35.41 -13.75 -0.18
CA PRO A 110 34.75 -14.77 0.63
C PRO A 110 35.03 -14.55 2.13
N CYS A 111 33.99 -14.63 2.96
CA CYS A 111 34.06 -14.47 4.41
C CYS A 111 33.45 -15.71 5.11
N PRO A 112 34.19 -16.83 5.22
CA PRO A 112 33.67 -18.06 5.83
C PRO A 112 33.14 -17.89 7.26
N GLY A 113 33.78 -17.02 8.06
CA GLY A 113 33.37 -16.75 9.46
C GLY A 113 31.99 -16.10 9.60
N ASP A 114 31.50 -15.44 8.55
CA ASP A 114 30.16 -14.83 8.51
C ASP A 114 29.18 -15.60 7.61
N ALA A 115 29.58 -16.79 7.15
CA ALA A 115 28.85 -17.60 6.18
C ALA A 115 28.41 -16.78 4.94
N GLY A 116 29.27 -15.88 4.47
CA GLY A 116 28.90 -14.94 3.42
C GLY A 116 30.02 -14.55 2.45
N ILE A 117 29.62 -13.91 1.35
CA ILE A 117 30.50 -13.34 0.34
C ILE A 117 30.24 -11.83 0.31
N VAL A 118 31.31 -11.03 0.41
CA VAL A 118 31.22 -9.58 0.40
C VAL A 118 31.62 -9.07 -0.98
N VAL A 119 30.73 -8.29 -1.59
CA VAL A 119 30.97 -7.60 -2.87
C VAL A 119 31.02 -6.11 -2.60
N THR A 120 32.18 -5.47 -2.83
CA THR A 120 32.33 -4.02 -2.65
C THR A 120 32.52 -3.32 -3.99
N SER A 121 31.87 -2.17 -4.15
CA SER A 121 32.06 -1.28 -5.30
C SER A 121 33.36 -0.48 -5.17
N THR A 122 34.12 -0.34 -6.25
CA THR A 122 35.38 0.44 -6.29
C THR A 122 35.17 1.94 -6.48
N LYS A 123 33.92 2.40 -6.63
CA LYS A 123 33.57 3.83 -6.78
C LYS A 123 33.65 4.59 -5.45
N GLU A 124 33.78 5.92 -5.51
CA GLU A 124 33.89 6.81 -4.32
C GLU A 124 32.75 6.65 -3.29
N SER A 125 31.54 6.31 -3.77
CA SER A 125 30.41 5.89 -2.92
C SER A 125 30.34 4.36 -2.83
N ALA A 126 31.39 3.75 -2.26
CA ALA A 126 31.53 2.30 -2.18
C ALA A 126 30.37 1.67 -1.38
N LEU A 127 29.45 1.01 -2.10
CA LEU A 127 28.43 0.14 -1.54
C LEU A 127 29.05 -1.24 -1.24
N THR A 128 28.61 -1.84 -0.15
CA THR A 128 28.99 -3.18 0.30
C THR A 128 27.76 -4.05 0.25
N LEU A 129 27.77 -5.08 -0.60
CA LEU A 129 26.70 -6.08 -0.70
C LEU A 129 27.18 -7.40 -0.11
N ILE A 130 26.51 -7.86 0.94
CA ILE A 130 26.80 -9.11 1.62
C ILE A 130 25.81 -10.17 1.13
N ILE A 131 26.33 -11.28 0.63
CA ILE A 131 25.55 -12.45 0.19
C ILE A 131 25.71 -13.52 1.25
N HIS A 132 24.68 -13.75 2.06
CA HIS A 132 24.67 -14.81 3.07
C HIS A 132 24.27 -16.15 2.45
N LEU A 133 25.08 -17.18 2.65
CA LEU A 133 24.78 -18.53 2.21
C LEU A 133 24.03 -19.27 3.32
N THR A 134 22.94 -19.95 2.97
CA THR A 134 22.18 -20.77 3.92
C THR A 134 21.39 -21.87 3.21
N SER A 135 20.83 -22.80 3.97
CA SER A 135 19.94 -23.85 3.46
C SER A 135 18.77 -24.07 4.42
N PRO A 136 17.55 -24.35 3.91
CA PRO A 136 16.42 -24.74 4.76
C PRO A 136 16.72 -25.92 5.70
N LEU A 137 17.66 -26.80 5.33
CA LEU A 137 18.06 -27.95 6.13
C LEU A 137 18.69 -27.57 7.48
N VAL A 138 19.35 -26.41 7.57
CA VAL A 138 19.99 -25.93 8.81
C VAL A 138 18.96 -25.72 9.93
N ARG A 139 17.73 -25.34 9.55
CA ARG A 139 16.62 -25.16 10.50
C ARG A 139 15.89 -26.46 10.81
N ALA A 140 15.74 -27.36 9.84
CA ALA A 140 15.07 -28.65 10.05
C ALA A 140 15.67 -29.45 11.22
N GLU A 141 17.00 -29.38 11.38
CA GLU A 141 17.71 -30.01 12.51
C GLU A 141 17.38 -29.43 13.88
N GLN A 142 16.99 -28.15 13.96
CA GLN A 142 16.60 -27.57 15.25
C GLN A 142 15.28 -28.17 15.73
N GLU A 143 14.41 -28.56 14.79
CA GLU A 143 13.10 -29.11 15.06
C GLU A 143 13.14 -30.62 15.35
N SER A 144 14.19 -31.32 14.91
CA SER A 144 14.38 -32.77 15.11
C SER A 144 15.16 -33.16 16.38
N LYS A 145 15.71 -32.21 17.16
CA LYS A 145 16.42 -32.46 18.43
C LYS A 145 15.58 -33.05 19.58
N THR A 146 14.40 -33.60 19.29
CA THR A 146 13.60 -34.41 20.21
C THR A 146 13.66 -35.92 19.94
N ALA A 147 14.47 -36.39 19.00
CA ALA A 147 14.75 -37.81 18.87
C ALA A 147 16.23 -38.04 18.59
N GLU A 148 16.82 -38.93 19.38
CA GLU A 148 18.08 -39.60 19.09
C GLU A 148 18.01 -40.20 17.67
N GLU A 149 19.16 -40.23 16.98
CA GLU A 149 19.38 -40.82 15.65
C GLU A 149 19.05 -39.97 14.41
N GLU A 150 20.00 -39.14 14.00
CA GLU A 150 20.52 -39.07 12.61
C GLU A 150 21.75 -38.13 12.63
N GLU A 151 22.94 -38.68 12.90
CA GLU A 151 24.16 -38.02 12.44
C GLU A 151 24.19 -38.13 10.91
N VAL A 152 23.51 -37.21 10.24
CA VAL A 152 23.86 -36.88 8.86
C VAL A 152 25.34 -36.53 8.92
N ASN A 153 26.16 -37.32 8.22
CA ASN A 153 27.62 -37.20 8.15
C ASN A 153 27.96 -35.87 7.47
N ASP A 154 27.79 -34.77 8.21
CA ASP A 154 27.98 -33.43 7.72
C ASP A 154 29.45 -33.26 7.31
N PRO A 155 29.72 -32.64 6.15
CA PRO A 155 31.08 -32.30 5.79
C PRO A 155 31.76 -31.51 6.92
N PRO A 156 33.06 -31.76 7.20
CA PRO A 156 33.77 -31.09 8.28
C PRO A 156 33.91 -29.57 8.06
N ASP A 157 33.60 -29.09 6.84
CA ASP A 157 33.69 -27.69 6.44
C ASP A 157 32.33 -27.01 6.25
N VAL A 158 31.25 -27.50 6.89
CA VAL A 158 29.95 -26.78 6.93
C VAL A 158 30.12 -25.40 7.56
N LEU A 159 29.45 -24.38 6.99
CA LEU A 159 29.49 -23.01 7.48
C LEU A 159 28.85 -22.88 8.87
N ASP A 160 29.18 -21.81 9.57
CA ASP A 160 28.64 -21.55 10.91
C ASP A 160 27.10 -21.62 10.93
N ARG A 161 26.60 -22.50 11.79
CA ARG A 161 25.18 -22.81 11.91
C ARG A 161 24.37 -21.58 12.33
N GLN A 162 24.88 -20.77 13.26
CA GLN A 162 24.18 -19.61 13.78
C GLN A 162 24.05 -18.53 12.71
N LYS A 163 25.11 -18.26 11.94
CA LYS A 163 25.09 -17.32 10.81
C LYS A 163 24.09 -17.76 9.73
N CYS A 164 24.07 -19.05 9.40
CA CYS A 164 23.09 -19.61 8.47
C CYS A 164 21.64 -19.45 8.95
N LEU A 165 21.38 -19.64 10.26
CA LEU A 165 20.05 -19.43 10.86
C LEU A 165 19.65 -17.96 10.86
N THR A 166 20.58 -17.04 11.15
CA THR A 166 20.34 -15.60 11.06
C THR A 166 19.94 -15.19 9.64
N ALA A 167 20.59 -15.75 8.60
CA ALA A 167 20.19 -15.51 7.22
C ALA A 167 18.77 -16.01 6.90
N LEU A 168 18.37 -17.18 7.42
CA LEU A 168 16.99 -17.69 7.30
C LEU A 168 15.99 -16.85 8.09
N ALA A 169 16.37 -16.28 9.23
CA ALA A 169 15.55 -15.32 9.97
C ALA A 169 15.34 -14.05 9.14
N SER A 170 16.40 -13.46 8.59
CA SER A 170 16.32 -12.29 7.70
C SER A 170 15.41 -12.53 6.49
N LEU A 171 15.44 -13.74 5.90
CA LEU A 171 14.54 -14.12 4.81
C LEU A 171 13.06 -14.15 5.26
N ARG A 172 12.78 -14.71 6.45
CA ARG A 172 11.42 -14.70 7.04
C ARG A 172 10.96 -13.28 7.36
N HIS A 173 11.84 -12.45 7.94
CA HIS A 173 11.55 -11.05 8.24
C HIS A 173 11.18 -10.28 6.96
N ALA A 174 11.92 -10.47 5.87
CA ALA A 174 11.61 -9.83 4.59
C ALA A 174 10.23 -10.25 4.05
N LYS A 175 9.91 -11.56 4.06
CA LYS A 175 8.61 -12.07 3.63
C LYS A 175 7.46 -11.55 4.51
N TRP A 176 7.65 -11.57 5.82
CA TRP A 176 6.67 -11.05 6.76
C TRP A 176 6.46 -9.55 6.54
N PHE A 177 7.53 -8.77 6.36
CA PHE A 177 7.46 -7.34 6.14
C PHE A 177 6.66 -7.01 4.88
N GLN A 178 6.93 -7.72 3.79
CA GLN A 178 6.18 -7.56 2.54
C GLN A 178 4.69 -7.88 2.72
N ALA A 179 4.37 -8.92 3.49
CA ALA A 179 2.99 -9.34 3.70
C ALA A 179 2.21 -8.51 4.73
N LYS A 180 2.89 -7.84 5.68
CA LYS A 180 2.24 -7.18 6.82
C LYS A 180 2.43 -5.67 6.87
N VAL A 181 3.56 -5.16 6.37
CA VAL A 181 3.94 -3.75 6.53
C VAL A 181 3.72 -2.95 5.25
N ASN A 182 3.97 -3.53 4.07
CA ASN A 182 3.90 -2.79 2.81
C ASN A 182 2.52 -2.17 2.52
N ASP A 183 1.44 -2.89 2.86
CA ASP A 183 0.07 -2.42 2.65
C ASP A 183 -0.43 -1.53 3.80
N LEU A 184 0.36 -1.40 4.88
CA LEU A 184 -0.02 -0.62 6.05
C LEU A 184 0.29 0.87 5.84
N THR A 185 -0.76 1.67 5.74
CA THR A 185 -0.64 3.11 5.47
C THR A 185 0.30 3.78 6.48
N SER A 186 1.25 4.57 5.96
CA SER A 186 2.28 5.30 6.72
C SER A 186 3.36 4.45 7.39
N ALA A 187 3.26 3.12 7.47
CA ALA A 187 4.18 2.31 8.26
C ALA A 187 5.64 2.41 7.79
N VAL A 188 5.90 2.17 6.51
CA VAL A 188 7.26 2.27 5.92
C VAL A 188 7.89 3.65 6.16
N ILE A 189 7.09 4.72 6.02
CA ILE A 189 7.55 6.10 6.25
C ILE A 189 7.92 6.30 7.73
N VAL A 190 7.09 5.81 8.65
CA VAL A 190 7.34 5.92 10.10
C VAL A 190 8.56 5.09 10.50
N ILE A 191 8.75 3.90 9.96
CA ILE A 191 9.93 3.07 10.21
C ILE A 191 11.20 3.82 9.78
N ARG A 192 11.22 4.41 8.58
CA ARG A 192 12.37 5.23 8.13
C ARG A 192 12.67 6.41 9.07
N ILE A 193 11.64 7.13 9.52
CA ILE A 193 11.80 8.25 10.46
C ILE A 193 12.33 7.77 11.82
N LEU A 194 11.80 6.65 12.35
CA LEU A 194 12.25 6.12 13.63
C LEU A 194 13.63 5.46 13.54
N ARG A 195 14.00 4.91 12.37
CA ARG A 195 15.35 4.42 12.14
C ARG A 195 16.37 5.57 12.16
N ASP A 196 16.07 6.71 11.55
CA ASP A 196 16.85 7.94 11.72
C ASP A 196 16.91 8.39 13.19
N LEU A 197 15.81 8.27 13.95
CA LEU A 197 15.81 8.55 15.38
C LEU A 197 16.74 7.62 16.16
N CYS A 198 16.77 6.32 15.83
CA CYS A 198 17.69 5.35 16.43
C CYS A 198 19.16 5.63 16.10
N ILE A 199 19.44 6.28 14.98
CA ILE A 199 20.79 6.74 14.59
C ILE A 199 21.18 7.99 15.38
N ARG A 200 20.28 8.98 15.50
CA ARG A 200 20.58 10.26 16.17
C ARG A 200 20.54 10.20 17.69
N VAL A 201 19.74 9.30 18.26
CA VAL A 201 19.50 9.21 19.70
C VAL A 201 19.94 7.83 20.20
N PRO A 202 21.14 7.72 20.82
CA PRO A 202 21.72 6.45 21.24
C PRO A 202 20.81 5.60 22.13
N THR A 203 19.96 6.24 22.94
CA THR A 203 18.95 5.56 23.76
C THR A 203 18.05 4.62 22.95
N TRP A 204 17.74 4.97 21.70
CA TRP A 204 16.85 4.20 20.82
C TRP A 204 17.58 3.20 19.93
N THR A 205 18.91 3.29 19.82
CA THR A 205 19.72 2.38 19.00
C THR A 205 19.43 0.89 19.24
N PRO A 206 19.19 0.42 20.48
CA PRO A 206 18.85 -0.99 20.72
C PRO A 206 17.55 -1.47 20.07
N LEU A 207 16.66 -0.59 19.58
CA LEU A 207 15.48 -1.01 18.82
C LEU A 207 15.73 -1.13 17.32
N SER A 208 16.88 -0.67 16.82
CA SER A 208 17.18 -0.62 15.39
C SER A 208 17.02 -1.99 14.72
N GLY A 209 16.44 -2.00 13.52
CA GLY A 209 16.17 -3.22 12.76
C GLY A 209 14.84 -3.88 13.15
N TRP A 210 14.89 -5.20 13.38
CA TRP A 210 13.69 -6.04 13.49
C TRP A 210 12.70 -5.63 14.59
N PRO A 211 13.11 -5.27 15.82
CA PRO A 211 12.17 -4.87 16.86
C PRO A 211 11.41 -3.59 16.52
N LEU A 212 12.07 -2.62 15.89
CA LEU A 212 11.44 -1.37 15.44
C LEU A 212 10.39 -1.64 14.36
N GLU A 213 10.68 -2.52 13.41
CA GLU A 213 9.74 -2.89 12.35
C GLU A 213 8.45 -3.52 12.93
N LEU A 214 8.60 -4.48 13.86
CA LEU A 214 7.48 -5.11 14.57
C LEU A 214 6.70 -4.11 15.42
N LEU A 215 7.40 -3.24 16.16
CA LEU A 215 6.78 -2.22 16.99
C LEU A 215 5.88 -1.30 16.16
N VAL A 216 6.39 -0.81 15.02
CA VAL A 216 5.65 0.12 14.17
C VAL A 216 4.46 -0.57 13.53
N GLU A 217 4.63 -1.78 13.01
CA GLU A 217 3.52 -2.56 12.46
C GLU A 217 2.43 -2.76 13.51
N LYS A 218 2.77 -3.31 14.67
CA LYS A 218 1.81 -3.62 15.74
C LYS A 218 1.13 -2.37 16.28
N ALA A 219 1.86 -1.27 16.43
CA ALA A 219 1.29 0.00 16.84
C ALA A 219 0.26 0.51 15.81
N ILE A 220 0.57 0.47 14.51
CA ILE A 220 -0.30 1.03 13.48
C ILE A 220 -1.47 0.07 13.15
N SER A 221 -1.22 -1.24 13.07
CA SER A 221 -2.21 -2.24 12.64
C SER A 221 -3.32 -2.47 13.66
N THR A 222 -3.08 -2.16 14.93
CA THR A 222 -4.10 -2.18 15.99
C THR A 222 -5.04 -0.97 15.98
N SER A 223 -4.86 -0.02 15.06
CA SER A 223 -5.78 1.11 14.90
C SER A 223 -7.03 0.72 14.12
N GLU A 224 -8.20 1.16 14.58
CA GLU A 224 -9.48 0.92 13.90
C GLU A 224 -9.63 1.73 12.60
N ARG A 225 -8.76 2.71 12.36
CA ARG A 225 -8.78 3.55 11.18
C ARG A 225 -7.39 3.79 10.60
N PRO A 226 -7.28 4.07 9.29
CA PRO A 226 -6.06 4.57 8.69
C PRO A 226 -5.60 5.86 9.37
N MET A 227 -4.29 5.96 9.59
CA MET A 227 -3.65 7.11 10.21
C MET A 227 -2.66 7.75 9.25
N GLY A 228 -2.62 9.08 9.26
CA GLY A 228 -1.57 9.82 8.57
C GLY A 228 -0.23 9.68 9.30
N THR A 229 0.87 9.93 8.61
CA THR A 229 2.23 9.68 9.14
C THR A 229 2.51 10.33 10.50
N GLY A 230 2.07 11.56 10.73
CA GLY A 230 2.32 12.25 12.01
C GLY A 230 1.53 11.66 13.18
N GLU A 231 0.35 11.09 12.89
CA GLU A 231 -0.47 10.39 13.87
C GLU A 231 0.09 8.99 14.12
N SER A 232 0.46 8.25 13.07
CA SER A 232 1.11 6.95 13.18
C SER A 232 2.40 7.02 14.00
N LEU A 233 3.25 8.03 13.76
CA LEU A 233 4.46 8.26 14.55
C LEU A 233 4.14 8.49 16.03
N ARG A 234 3.14 9.33 16.32
CA ARG A 234 2.71 9.59 17.70
C ARG A 234 2.19 8.33 18.38
N ARG A 235 1.42 7.50 17.68
CA ARG A 235 0.91 6.24 18.21
C ARG A 235 2.04 5.26 18.57
N VAL A 236 3.11 5.21 17.77
CA VAL A 236 4.29 4.41 18.13
C VAL A 236 4.93 4.93 19.43
N LEU A 237 5.07 6.26 19.57
CA LEU A 237 5.56 6.86 20.82
C LEU A 237 4.64 6.56 22.01
N GLU A 238 3.32 6.58 21.81
CA GLU A 238 2.32 6.20 22.83
C GLU A 238 2.49 4.74 23.27
N CYS A 239 2.67 3.81 22.33
CA CYS A 239 2.89 2.40 22.65
C CYS A 239 4.17 2.18 23.48
N VAL A 240 5.27 2.87 23.14
CA VAL A 240 6.51 2.76 23.92
C VAL A 240 6.38 3.45 25.28
N ALA A 241 5.76 4.63 25.31
CA ALA A 241 5.54 5.42 26.52
C ALA A 241 4.60 4.73 27.53
N SER A 242 3.67 3.89 27.06
CA SER A 242 2.79 3.08 27.91
C SER A 242 3.49 1.91 28.58
N GLY A 243 4.80 1.72 28.36
CA GLY A 243 5.58 0.69 29.03
C GLY A 243 5.55 -0.68 28.33
N ILE A 244 5.32 -0.74 27.01
CA ILE A 244 5.29 -2.02 26.27
C ILE A 244 6.60 -2.85 26.40
N LEU A 245 7.72 -2.17 26.67
CA LEU A 245 9.06 -2.76 26.78
C LEU A 245 9.51 -3.02 28.23
N LEU A 246 8.75 -2.56 29.24
CA LEU A 246 9.10 -2.76 30.65
C LEU A 246 8.95 -4.24 31.05
N GLU A 247 9.49 -4.63 32.19
CA GLU A 247 9.53 -6.02 32.67
C GLU A 247 8.15 -6.68 32.76
N ASP A 248 7.15 -5.95 33.27
CA ASP A 248 5.74 -6.38 33.32
C ASP A 248 4.95 -6.04 32.04
N GLY A 249 5.63 -5.49 31.03
CA GLY A 249 5.06 -5.13 29.75
C GLY A 249 4.72 -6.36 28.91
N PRO A 250 3.74 -6.27 27.98
CA PRO A 250 3.38 -7.41 27.13
C PRO A 250 4.46 -7.76 26.10
N GLY A 251 5.47 -6.91 25.91
CA GLY A 251 6.56 -7.10 24.97
C GLY A 251 6.15 -7.15 23.50
N ILE A 252 7.13 -7.49 22.68
CA ILE A 252 6.97 -7.67 21.23
C ILE A 252 7.31 -9.11 20.90
N LYS A 253 6.31 -9.91 20.56
CA LYS A 253 6.50 -11.30 20.13
C LYS A 253 7.03 -11.33 18.70
N ASP A 254 7.97 -12.22 18.43
CA ASP A 254 8.47 -12.45 17.08
C ASP A 254 7.52 -13.37 16.29
N PRO A 255 6.85 -12.88 15.22
CA PRO A 255 5.94 -13.69 14.41
C PRO A 255 6.68 -14.62 13.43
N CYS A 256 7.99 -14.48 13.27
CA CYS A 256 8.81 -15.28 12.37
C CYS A 256 9.44 -16.49 13.07
N GLU A 257 9.43 -16.53 14.40
CA GLU A 257 9.90 -17.68 15.19
C GLU A 257 8.75 -18.57 15.67
N LYS A 258 9.05 -19.87 15.79
CA LYS A 258 8.07 -20.91 16.20
C LYS A 258 7.83 -20.84 17.70
N ASP A 259 8.90 -20.72 18.46
CA ASP A 259 8.86 -20.54 19.90
C ASP A 259 8.43 -19.10 20.22
N PRO A 260 7.68 -18.88 21.32
CA PRO A 260 7.15 -17.57 21.69
C PRO A 260 8.27 -16.67 22.27
N VAL A 261 9.27 -16.34 21.45
CA VAL A 261 10.41 -15.50 21.80
C VAL A 261 10.04 -14.02 21.65
N GLY A 262 10.47 -13.21 22.62
CA GLY A 262 10.36 -11.76 22.53
C GLY A 262 11.44 -11.19 21.61
N ALA A 263 11.06 -10.40 20.61
CA ALA A 263 11.97 -9.71 19.71
C ALA A 263 12.88 -8.69 20.44
N THR A 264 12.50 -8.29 21.66
CA THR A 264 13.24 -7.37 22.52
C THR A 264 13.86 -8.04 23.75
N ALA A 265 13.92 -9.38 23.78
CA ALA A 265 14.38 -10.13 24.96
C ALA A 265 15.87 -9.89 25.31
N TYR A 266 16.67 -9.36 24.39
CA TYR A 266 18.07 -9.01 24.62
C TYR A 266 18.26 -7.64 25.28
N LEU A 267 17.20 -6.84 25.41
CA LEU A 267 17.27 -5.53 26.06
C LEU A 267 17.41 -5.70 27.57
N THR A 268 18.32 -4.94 28.16
CA THR A 268 18.43 -4.84 29.61
C THR A 268 17.28 -4.02 30.19
N VAL A 269 16.95 -4.24 31.47
CA VAL A 269 15.94 -3.46 32.19
C VAL A 269 16.21 -1.95 32.10
N GLN A 270 17.49 -1.55 32.22
CA GLN A 270 17.88 -0.14 32.10
C GLN A 270 17.63 0.42 30.70
N GLN A 271 17.97 -0.33 29.64
CA GLN A 271 17.69 0.09 28.27
C GLN A 271 16.18 0.25 28.04
N CYS A 272 15.36 -0.67 28.56
CA CYS A 272 13.91 -0.55 28.47
C CYS A 272 13.38 0.71 29.16
N GLU A 273 13.84 1.00 30.39
CA GLU A 273 13.48 2.21 31.13
C GLU A 273 13.87 3.48 30.37
N ASP A 274 15.12 3.56 29.89
CA ASP A 274 15.62 4.73 29.16
C ASP A 274 14.83 4.99 27.88
N ILE A 275 14.51 3.94 27.12
CA ILE A 275 13.69 4.02 25.91
C ILE A 275 12.27 4.49 26.26
N THR A 276 11.66 3.91 27.30
CA THR A 276 10.30 4.28 27.73
C THR A 276 10.25 5.74 28.22
N GLN A 277 11.20 6.18 29.04
CA GLN A 277 11.32 7.56 29.48
C GLN A 277 11.50 8.52 28.30
N SER A 278 12.38 8.18 27.35
CA SER A 278 12.62 8.96 26.14
C SER A 278 11.35 9.10 25.29
N ALA A 279 10.58 8.01 25.13
CA ALA A 279 9.30 8.02 24.42
C ALA A 279 8.23 8.88 25.13
N GLN A 280 8.14 8.79 26.47
CA GLN A 280 7.23 9.62 27.26
C GLN A 280 7.53 11.11 27.11
N PHE A 281 8.81 11.48 27.05
CA PHE A 281 9.21 12.86 26.80
C PHE A 281 8.90 13.29 25.36
N ALA A 282 9.26 12.48 24.37
CA ALA A 282 8.98 12.75 22.96
C ALA A 282 7.47 12.89 22.67
N LEU A 283 6.64 12.07 23.31
CA LEU A 283 5.18 12.14 23.19
C LEU A 283 4.62 13.49 23.68
N ARG A 284 5.10 13.96 24.85
CA ARG A 284 4.70 15.28 25.39
C ARG A 284 5.16 16.40 24.46
N LEU A 285 6.37 16.35 23.93
CA LEU A 285 6.83 17.32 22.92
C LEU A 285 5.90 17.32 21.70
N CYS A 286 5.48 16.15 21.22
CA CYS A 286 4.56 16.04 20.09
C CYS A 286 3.17 16.62 20.39
N ALA A 287 2.65 16.43 21.62
CA ALA A 287 1.38 16.98 22.06
C ALA A 287 1.40 18.52 22.11
N PHE A 288 2.52 19.11 22.54
CA PHE A 288 2.71 20.57 22.63
C PHE A 288 3.29 21.21 21.36
N GLY A 289 3.17 20.55 20.20
CA GLY A 289 3.58 21.13 18.91
C GLY A 289 5.09 21.21 18.68
N GLN A 290 5.89 20.56 19.51
CA GLN A 290 7.36 20.55 19.46
C GLN A 290 7.91 19.27 18.81
N MET A 291 7.15 18.63 17.92
CA MET A 291 7.58 17.42 17.20
C MET A 291 8.88 17.62 16.41
N HIS A 292 9.17 18.84 15.96
CA HIS A 292 10.42 19.17 15.27
C HIS A 292 11.67 18.83 16.11
N LYS A 293 11.61 19.02 17.44
CA LYS A 293 12.70 18.64 18.35
C LYS A 293 12.94 17.13 18.36
N VAL A 294 11.87 16.33 18.39
CA VAL A 294 11.94 14.87 18.33
C VAL A 294 12.56 14.41 17.00
N LEU A 295 12.20 15.08 15.91
CA LEU A 295 12.70 14.81 14.56
C LEU A 295 14.12 15.36 14.31
N GLY A 296 14.70 16.10 15.26
CA GLY A 296 16.00 16.76 15.06
C GLY A 296 15.98 17.78 13.94
N MET A 297 14.88 18.52 13.79
CA MET A 297 14.68 19.53 12.76
C MET A 297 14.45 20.91 13.37
N ASP A 298 14.76 21.95 12.61
CA ASP A 298 14.36 23.31 12.94
C ASP A 298 12.83 23.48 12.94
N SER A 299 12.36 24.34 13.84
CA SER A 299 10.95 24.69 13.92
C SER A 299 10.51 25.42 12.65
N LYS A 300 9.64 24.79 11.85
CA LYS A 300 8.98 25.49 10.76
C LYS A 300 7.91 26.43 11.33
N PRO A 301 7.84 27.69 10.90
CA PRO A 301 6.81 28.62 11.37
C PRO A 301 5.43 28.06 11.01
N VAL A 302 4.66 27.69 12.03
CA VAL A 302 3.26 27.32 11.86
C VAL A 302 2.55 28.62 11.49
N LYS A 303 2.10 28.74 10.22
CA LYS A 303 1.20 29.84 9.85
C LYS A 303 0.06 29.83 10.87
N PRO A 304 -0.22 30.96 11.56
CA PRO A 304 -1.20 30.97 12.63
C PRO A 304 -2.51 30.43 12.09
N ARG A 305 -2.95 29.31 12.68
CA ARG A 305 -4.28 28.76 12.45
C ARG A 305 -5.22 29.86 12.94
N LYS A 306 -5.93 30.55 12.03
CA LYS A 306 -7.01 31.44 12.43
C LYS A 306 -7.93 30.63 13.34
N LEU A 307 -7.94 30.93 14.63
CA LEU A 307 -8.94 30.38 15.55
C LEU A 307 -10.30 30.75 14.97
N MET A 308 -11.02 29.77 14.44
CA MET A 308 -12.45 29.91 14.29
C MET A 308 -13.05 29.83 15.69
N GLY A 309 -13.62 30.95 16.12
CA GLY A 309 -14.48 31.16 17.29
C GLY A 309 -14.46 30.09 18.36
N ALA A 310 -13.76 30.38 19.46
CA ALA A 310 -14.08 29.76 20.74
C ALA A 310 -15.55 30.12 21.09
N ALA A 311 -16.41 29.11 21.12
CA ALA A 311 -17.69 29.21 21.81
C ALA A 311 -17.39 29.39 23.30
N GLN A 312 -17.87 30.50 23.86
CA GLN A 312 -17.75 30.85 25.27
C GLN A 312 -18.43 29.77 26.12
N ILE A 313 -17.68 29.16 27.02
CA ILE A 313 -18.22 28.60 28.27
C ILE A 313 -17.59 29.42 29.38
N ALA A 314 -18.43 30.22 30.04
CA ALA A 314 -18.06 31.11 31.12
C ALA A 314 -17.68 30.29 32.36
N GLY A 315 -16.47 30.52 32.88
CA GLY A 315 -16.00 30.09 34.18
C GLY A 315 -15.17 31.23 34.77
N HIS A 316 -15.67 31.78 35.87
CA HIS A 316 -15.13 32.91 36.62
C HIS A 316 -13.71 32.65 37.17
N PHE A 317 -13.03 33.73 37.57
CA PHE A 317 -11.72 33.86 38.27
C PHE A 317 -10.49 34.23 37.42
N GLY A 318 -9.98 35.45 37.64
CA GLY A 318 -8.60 35.85 37.30
C GLY A 318 -8.46 37.28 36.77
N LEU A 319 -7.84 38.15 37.58
CA LEU A 319 -7.57 39.59 37.43
C LEU A 319 -7.06 40.09 36.05
N PRO A 320 -7.30 41.39 35.70
CA PRO A 320 -6.92 41.95 34.40
C PRO A 320 -5.46 42.48 34.39
N PRO A 321 -4.66 42.23 33.33
CA PRO A 321 -3.44 43.00 33.11
C PRO A 321 -3.75 44.30 32.34
N LYS A 322 -3.14 45.39 32.81
CA LYS A 322 -3.21 46.76 32.27
C LYS A 322 -2.88 46.82 30.77
N ARG A 323 -3.73 47.48 29.98
CA ARG A 323 -3.40 47.98 28.63
C ARG A 323 -2.60 49.28 28.73
N ALA A 324 -1.59 49.42 27.87
CA ALA A 324 -1.03 50.71 27.50
C ALA A 324 -1.67 51.20 26.19
N TYR A 325 -2.09 52.47 26.23
CA TYR A 325 -2.46 53.45 25.20
C TYR A 325 -1.37 53.56 24.11
N SER A 326 -1.52 53.93 22.84
CA SER A 326 -2.57 54.31 21.86
C SER A 326 -1.86 54.45 20.50
N GLU A 327 -2.51 54.22 19.36
CA GLU A 327 -2.53 55.21 18.25
C GLU A 327 -3.53 54.80 17.16
N VAL A 328 -4.09 55.83 16.53
CA VAL A 328 -5.35 55.88 15.80
C VAL A 328 -5.06 56.04 14.29
N GLU A 329 -5.78 55.23 13.51
CA GLU A 329 -6.28 55.40 12.13
C GLU A 329 -5.34 55.73 10.97
N LYS A 330 -5.54 54.98 9.87
CA LYS A 330 -5.97 55.54 8.57
C LYS A 330 -6.57 54.44 7.70
N GLU A 331 -7.88 54.54 7.45
CA GLU A 331 -8.62 53.83 6.41
C GLU A 331 -8.64 54.69 5.15
N GLU A 332 -8.28 54.14 3.99
CA GLU A 332 -8.70 54.66 2.68
C GLU A 332 -9.03 53.51 1.70
N ASP A 333 -10.32 53.47 1.35
CA ASP A 333 -11.02 53.12 0.10
C ASP A 333 -10.65 51.89 -0.76
N GLU A 334 -11.57 50.91 -0.78
CA GLU A 334 -11.79 49.91 -1.85
C GLU A 334 -13.31 49.64 -2.01
N PRO A 335 -13.83 49.37 -3.22
CA PRO A 335 -15.20 49.66 -3.60
C PRO A 335 -16.26 48.72 -2.98
N HIS A 336 -17.44 49.30 -2.75
CA HIS A 336 -18.58 48.70 -2.05
C HIS A 336 -19.31 47.63 -2.89
N LEU A 337 -18.89 46.37 -2.80
CA LEU A 337 -19.62 45.22 -3.38
C LEU A 337 -20.70 44.65 -2.44
N ASN A 338 -21.88 44.38 -3.02
CA ASN A 338 -23.08 43.85 -2.38
C ASN A 338 -22.87 42.47 -1.69
N SER A 339 -23.55 42.22 -0.56
CA SER A 339 -23.60 40.97 0.22
C SER A 339 -23.76 39.67 -0.60
N LYS A 340 -24.50 39.70 -1.72
CA LYS A 340 -24.65 38.57 -2.66
C LYS A 340 -23.39 38.33 -3.50
N GLN A 341 -22.68 39.38 -3.93
CA GLN A 341 -21.39 39.27 -4.65
C GLN A 341 -20.26 38.77 -3.73
N ARG A 342 -20.23 39.20 -2.45
CA ARG A 342 -19.27 38.68 -1.44
C ARG A 342 -19.48 37.21 -1.10
N LYS A 343 -20.73 36.70 -1.13
CA LYS A 343 -21.02 35.27 -0.94
C LYS A 343 -20.61 34.42 -2.15
N PHE A 344 -20.80 34.93 -3.36
CA PHE A 344 -20.35 34.27 -4.59
C PHE A 344 -18.82 34.17 -4.67
N LEU A 345 -18.09 35.25 -4.32
CA LEU A 345 -16.62 35.27 -4.31
C LEU A 345 -16.00 34.41 -3.18
N LYS A 346 -16.69 34.27 -2.04
CA LYS A 346 -16.31 33.35 -0.94
C LYS A 346 -16.59 31.88 -1.27
N PHE A 347 -17.61 31.59 -2.07
CA PHE A 347 -17.88 30.24 -2.58
C PHE A 347 -16.83 29.82 -3.61
N GLN A 348 -16.44 30.74 -4.50
CA GLN A 348 -15.39 30.53 -5.51
C GLN A 348 -13.98 30.35 -4.88
N LYS A 349 -13.65 31.08 -3.80
CA LYS A 349 -12.39 30.93 -3.06
C LYS A 349 -12.29 29.69 -2.17
N ARG A 350 -13.40 28.95 -1.94
CA ARG A 350 -13.40 27.71 -1.14
C ARG A 350 -13.03 26.47 -1.95
N PHE A 351 -13.04 26.56 -3.28
CA PHE A 351 -12.65 25.48 -4.19
C PHE A 351 -11.22 25.61 -4.74
N GLN A 352 -10.53 26.73 -4.50
CA GLN A 352 -9.14 26.91 -4.90
C GLN A 352 -8.21 26.75 -3.69
N ARG A 353 -7.92 25.51 -3.32
CA ARG A 353 -6.67 25.06 -2.68
C ARG A 353 -6.66 23.53 -2.52
N LYS A 354 -6.64 22.85 -3.66
CA LYS A 354 -5.85 21.61 -3.80
C LYS A 354 -4.71 21.97 -4.75
N SER A 355 -3.49 21.65 -4.35
CA SER A 355 -2.28 21.86 -5.12
C SER A 355 -2.40 21.22 -6.50
N PHE A 356 -2.26 22.03 -7.52
CA PHE A 356 -1.97 21.61 -8.89
C PHE A 356 -0.52 21.12 -8.92
N THR A 357 -0.29 19.82 -8.74
CA THR A 357 0.90 19.09 -9.22
C THR A 357 0.62 17.59 -9.11
N ASP A 358 0.70 16.94 -10.27
CA ASP A 358 0.68 15.51 -10.57
C ASP A 358 -0.49 14.63 -10.13
N ASP A 359 -1.43 14.49 -11.06
CA ASP A 359 -2.21 13.25 -11.19
C ASP A 359 -2.48 13.01 -12.67
N LEU A 360 -1.46 12.53 -13.41
CA LEU A 360 -1.50 12.27 -14.86
C LEU A 360 -2.51 11.17 -15.28
N THR A 361 -3.23 10.58 -14.32
CA THR A 361 -4.22 9.52 -14.52
C THR A 361 -5.65 10.01 -14.77
N MET A 362 -5.91 11.33 -14.68
CA MET A 362 -7.26 11.89 -14.76
C MET A 362 -7.71 12.24 -16.19
N ASN A 363 -8.83 11.66 -16.61
CA ASN A 363 -9.47 11.88 -17.92
C ASN A 363 -9.78 13.37 -18.20
N ALA A 364 -9.59 13.83 -19.44
CA ALA A 364 -9.76 15.22 -19.86
C ALA A 364 -11.16 15.80 -19.55
N VAL A 365 -12.23 15.02 -19.66
CA VAL A 365 -13.59 15.47 -19.30
C VAL A 365 -13.70 15.77 -17.81
N MET A 366 -13.06 14.94 -16.97
CA MET A 366 -13.08 15.11 -15.52
C MET A 366 -12.26 16.33 -15.10
N ARG A 367 -11.09 16.54 -15.71
CA ARG A 367 -10.26 17.73 -15.51
C ARG A 367 -11.00 19.01 -15.90
N LEU A 368 -11.68 19.01 -17.04
CA LEU A 368 -12.43 20.18 -17.48
C LEU A 368 -13.63 20.49 -16.58
N ASN A 369 -14.34 19.46 -16.10
CA ASN A 369 -15.45 19.61 -15.16
C ASN A 369 -14.98 20.07 -13.76
N GLN A 370 -13.76 19.71 -13.35
CA GLN A 370 -13.14 20.26 -12.13
C GLN A 370 -12.78 21.74 -12.30
N TYR A 371 -12.32 22.14 -13.49
CA TYR A 371 -11.99 23.53 -13.80
C TYR A 371 -13.24 24.42 -13.86
N ARG A 372 -14.31 23.93 -14.49
CA ARG A 372 -15.60 24.63 -14.58
C ARG A 372 -16.76 23.65 -14.37
N PRO A 373 -17.26 23.49 -13.13
CA PRO A 373 -18.41 22.62 -12.88
C PRO A 373 -19.67 23.18 -13.54
N GLY A 374 -20.47 22.28 -14.13
CA GLY A 374 -21.72 22.64 -14.80
C GLY A 374 -21.58 23.03 -16.29
N LEU A 375 -20.49 22.61 -16.93
CA LEU A 375 -20.28 22.83 -18.37
C LEU A 375 -21.20 21.92 -19.20
N GLU A 376 -22.02 22.52 -20.06
CA GLU A 376 -22.93 21.78 -20.94
C GLU A 376 -22.23 21.39 -22.24
N TYR A 377 -22.34 20.10 -22.58
CA TYR A 377 -21.84 19.55 -23.84
C TYR A 377 -23.03 19.28 -24.75
N ARG A 378 -23.01 19.83 -25.95
CA ARG A 378 -24.08 19.69 -26.93
C ARG A 378 -23.61 18.87 -28.12
N LEU A 379 -24.43 17.90 -28.54
CA LEU A 379 -24.23 17.20 -29.81
C LEU A 379 -24.67 18.12 -30.93
N THR A 380 -23.75 18.52 -31.81
CA THR A 380 -24.04 19.43 -32.94
C THR A 380 -24.32 18.68 -34.23
N SER A 381 -23.71 17.51 -34.41
CA SER A 381 -23.88 16.71 -35.62
C SER A 381 -23.67 15.22 -35.37
N GLN A 382 -24.37 14.40 -36.13
CA GLN A 382 -24.14 12.96 -36.24
C GLN A 382 -24.19 12.60 -37.71
N THR A 383 -23.07 12.19 -38.29
CA THR A 383 -22.90 11.87 -39.71
C THR A 383 -22.22 10.51 -39.87
N GLY A 384 -22.05 10.05 -41.11
CA GLY A 384 -21.40 8.77 -41.42
C GLY A 384 -22.38 7.58 -41.47
N PRO A 385 -21.92 6.45 -42.04
CA PRO A 385 -22.74 5.25 -42.14
C PRO A 385 -22.99 4.62 -40.77
N VAL A 386 -24.05 3.81 -40.64
CA VAL A 386 -24.45 3.20 -39.34
C VAL A 386 -23.34 2.36 -38.71
N HIS A 387 -22.47 1.75 -39.52
CA HIS A 387 -21.33 0.96 -39.05
C HIS A 387 -20.10 1.81 -38.67
N GLU A 388 -20.07 3.09 -39.05
CA GLU A 388 -18.98 4.03 -38.72
C GLU A 388 -19.53 5.45 -38.49
N PRO A 389 -20.30 5.66 -37.40
CA PRO A 389 -20.89 6.95 -37.10
C PRO A 389 -19.86 7.94 -36.55
N VAL A 390 -19.89 9.16 -37.06
CA VAL A 390 -19.08 10.29 -36.59
C VAL A 390 -19.99 11.23 -35.79
N PHE A 391 -19.64 11.44 -34.52
CA PHE A 391 -20.37 12.36 -33.64
C PHE A 391 -19.55 13.62 -33.44
N THR A 392 -20.19 14.77 -33.57
CA THR A 392 -19.58 16.07 -33.32
C THR A 392 -20.16 16.67 -32.05
N MET A 393 -19.29 16.97 -31.09
CA MET A 393 -19.64 17.57 -29.81
C MET A 393 -19.11 19.00 -29.75
N ALA A 394 -19.86 19.90 -29.12
CA ALA A 394 -19.46 21.28 -28.89
C ALA A 394 -19.67 21.69 -27.42
N VAL A 395 -18.81 22.62 -26.97
CA VAL A 395 -18.82 23.21 -25.62
C VAL A 395 -18.50 24.69 -25.71
N ASP A 396 -19.27 25.51 -25.00
CA ASP A 396 -19.05 26.95 -24.90
C ASP A 396 -18.30 27.28 -23.61
N LEU A 397 -17.09 27.83 -23.72
CA LEU A 397 -16.27 28.22 -22.57
C LEU A 397 -15.64 29.61 -22.80
N ASN A 398 -15.90 30.52 -21.85
CA ASN A 398 -15.41 31.92 -21.88
C ASN A 398 -15.78 32.70 -23.16
N GLY A 399 -16.97 32.44 -23.72
CA GLY A 399 -17.44 33.11 -24.94
C GLY A 399 -16.88 32.53 -26.25
N LYS A 400 -16.13 31.43 -26.18
CA LYS A 400 -15.60 30.69 -27.33
C LYS A 400 -16.22 29.30 -27.40
N THR A 401 -16.72 28.92 -28.58
CA THR A 401 -17.28 27.59 -28.85
C THR A 401 -16.17 26.67 -29.34
N TYR A 402 -16.01 25.52 -28.68
CA TYR A 402 -15.05 24.50 -29.04
C TYR A 402 -15.79 23.28 -29.55
N GLU A 403 -15.38 22.79 -30.72
CA GLU A 403 -16.00 21.65 -31.39
C GLU A 403 -14.95 20.59 -31.77
N ALA A 404 -15.30 19.31 -31.60
CA ALA A 404 -14.49 18.17 -31.99
C ALA A 404 -15.35 16.93 -32.29
N THR A 405 -14.84 16.07 -33.16
CA THR A 405 -15.49 14.84 -33.62
C THR A 405 -14.93 13.58 -32.95
N GLY A 406 -15.69 12.48 -32.99
CA GLY A 406 -15.21 11.17 -32.58
C GLY A 406 -16.16 10.03 -32.99
N PRO A 407 -15.68 8.76 -32.96
CA PRO A 407 -16.46 7.59 -33.40
C PRO A 407 -17.60 7.22 -32.43
N SER A 408 -17.68 7.88 -31.28
CA SER A 408 -18.79 7.75 -30.33
C SER A 408 -19.04 9.08 -29.64
N LYS A 409 -20.25 9.30 -29.12
CA LYS A 409 -20.57 10.49 -28.30
C LYS A 409 -19.59 10.67 -27.14
N ARG A 410 -19.09 9.58 -26.56
CA ARG A 410 -18.11 9.60 -25.46
C ARG A 410 -16.72 10.04 -25.93
N ALA A 411 -16.25 9.53 -27.08
CA ALA A 411 -14.98 9.92 -27.68
C ALA A 411 -14.99 11.38 -28.16
N ALA A 412 -16.05 11.80 -28.83
CA ALA A 412 -16.23 13.20 -29.24
C ALA A 412 -16.22 14.14 -28.03
N LYS A 413 -16.91 13.78 -26.94
CA LYS A 413 -16.91 14.55 -25.68
C LYS A 413 -15.52 14.67 -25.06
N LEU A 414 -14.74 13.59 -25.11
CA LEU A 414 -13.35 13.56 -24.64
C LEU A 414 -12.46 14.49 -25.48
N ASN A 415 -12.56 14.40 -26.81
CA ASN A 415 -11.76 15.19 -27.74
C ASN A 415 -12.04 16.70 -27.60
N VAL A 416 -13.30 17.09 -27.43
CA VAL A 416 -13.66 18.49 -27.13
C VAL A 416 -13.00 18.94 -25.83
N ALA A 417 -13.09 18.11 -24.78
CA ALA A 417 -12.50 18.46 -23.49
C ALA A 417 -10.98 18.62 -23.56
N THR A 418 -10.30 17.75 -24.32
CA THR A 418 -8.86 17.86 -24.59
C THR A 418 -8.52 19.16 -25.31
N LYS A 419 -9.25 19.50 -26.39
CA LYS A 419 -9.05 20.73 -27.16
C LYS A 419 -9.23 21.99 -26.30
N VAL A 420 -10.21 21.99 -25.40
CA VAL A 420 -10.43 23.09 -24.45
C VAL A 420 -9.28 23.20 -23.44
N LEU A 421 -8.79 22.08 -22.90
CA LEU A 421 -7.67 22.09 -21.94
C LEU A 421 -6.35 22.54 -22.59
N GLN A 422 -6.12 22.23 -23.86
CA GLN A 422 -4.99 22.73 -24.66
C GLN A 422 -5.02 24.26 -24.76
N ASP A 423 -6.17 24.83 -25.12
CA ASP A 423 -6.33 26.29 -25.27
C ASP A 423 -6.17 27.03 -23.92
N LEU A 424 -6.49 26.35 -22.81
CA LEU A 424 -6.30 26.87 -21.45
C LEU A 424 -4.87 26.70 -20.89
N GLY A 425 -3.95 26.10 -21.65
CA GLY A 425 -2.54 25.92 -21.24
C GLY A 425 -2.35 24.90 -20.11
N LEU A 426 -3.29 23.96 -19.94
CA LEU A 426 -3.24 22.94 -18.87
C LEU A 426 -2.63 21.62 -19.39
N PRO A 427 -1.73 20.95 -18.62
CA PRO A 427 -1.05 19.74 -19.07
C PRO A 427 -2.02 18.55 -19.26
N ILE A 428 -1.90 17.87 -20.40
CA ILE A 428 -2.74 16.73 -20.80
C ILE A 428 -1.94 15.45 -20.58
N GLY A 429 -2.54 14.46 -19.91
CA GLY A 429 -1.96 13.12 -19.79
C GLY A 429 -1.93 12.48 -21.18
N SER A 430 -0.73 12.10 -21.63
CA SER A 430 -0.51 11.51 -22.94
C SER A 430 -1.04 10.08 -23.01
N GLU A 431 -1.92 9.78 -23.96
CA GLU A 431 -1.99 8.46 -24.58
C GLU A 431 -1.67 8.58 -26.08
N SER A 432 -0.49 8.05 -26.42
CA SER A 432 0.01 7.43 -27.67
C SER A 432 -0.19 8.06 -29.05
N LYS A 433 0.98 8.42 -29.62
CA LYS A 433 1.53 8.13 -30.96
C LYS A 433 0.70 8.43 -32.23
N SER A 434 1.17 9.44 -32.95
CA SER A 434 1.13 9.56 -34.41
C SER A 434 2.26 8.76 -35.05
N GLU A 435 1.97 7.91 -36.03
CA GLU A 435 2.87 7.59 -37.15
C GLU A 435 2.07 7.36 -38.44
N SER A 436 2.69 7.77 -39.55
CA SER A 436 2.16 7.86 -40.91
C SER A 436 2.66 6.72 -41.80
N SER A 437 1.80 6.31 -42.75
CA SER A 437 2.07 5.78 -44.12
C SER A 437 2.90 4.51 -44.35
N GLY A 438 2.31 3.54 -45.07
CA GLY A 438 3.04 2.66 -46.01
C GLY A 438 2.63 1.17 -46.07
N ASP A 439 1.61 0.87 -46.88
CA ASP A 439 1.36 -0.31 -47.75
C ASP A 439 1.42 -1.80 -47.32
N ALA A 440 0.32 -2.47 -47.71
CA ALA A 440 0.17 -3.77 -48.40
C ALA A 440 -0.04 -5.12 -47.64
N GLU A 441 -1.27 -5.61 -47.87
CA GLU A 441 -1.72 -7.01 -48.14
C GLU A 441 -1.86 -8.05 -47.02
N GLY A 442 -3.04 -8.71 -47.02
CA GLY A 442 -3.18 -10.05 -46.42
C GLY A 442 -4.52 -10.46 -45.78
N SER A 443 -5.65 -10.27 -46.47
CA SER A 443 -6.85 -11.15 -46.53
C SER A 443 -7.50 -11.83 -45.29
N GLN A 444 -8.79 -11.51 -45.12
CA GLN A 444 -9.98 -12.40 -44.88
C GLN A 444 -10.08 -13.14 -43.52
N GLU A 445 -11.25 -13.29 -42.86
CA GLU A 445 -12.63 -13.33 -43.33
C GLU A 445 -13.66 -13.04 -42.21
N SER A 446 -14.81 -12.53 -42.66
CA SER A 446 -16.13 -12.19 -42.09
C SER A 446 -16.74 -13.25 -41.11
N VAL A 447 -17.88 -13.08 -40.40
CA VAL A 447 -19.21 -12.72 -40.91
C VAL A 447 -20.23 -12.36 -39.78
N LYS A 448 -20.92 -11.23 -40.00
CA LYS A 448 -22.31 -10.79 -39.73
C LYS A 448 -22.93 -10.74 -38.33
N ALA A 449 -23.28 -9.49 -38.01
CA ALA A 449 -24.56 -9.09 -37.44
C ALA A 449 -25.70 -9.13 -38.48
N ALA A 450 -26.93 -9.32 -38.02
CA ALA A 450 -28.15 -8.93 -38.73
C ALA A 450 -28.92 -7.93 -37.86
N ALA A 451 -29.23 -6.79 -38.46
CA ALA A 451 -30.06 -5.72 -37.90
C ALA A 451 -31.53 -5.95 -38.26
N THR A 452 -32.44 -5.35 -37.49
CA THR A 452 -33.75 -4.96 -38.02
C THR A 452 -34.20 -3.66 -37.36
N SER A 453 -34.54 -2.71 -38.21
CA SER A 453 -35.03 -1.36 -37.95
C SER A 453 -36.56 -1.30 -38.00
N SER A 454 -37.19 -0.44 -37.19
CA SER A 454 -38.43 0.26 -37.59
C SER A 454 -38.75 1.47 -36.69
N THR A 455 -38.72 2.64 -37.34
CA THR A 455 -39.67 3.78 -37.35
C THR A 455 -40.43 4.24 -36.08
N THR A 456 -40.39 5.55 -35.92
CA THR A 456 -41.11 6.42 -34.97
C THR A 456 -42.58 6.68 -35.35
N SER A 457 -43.45 6.76 -34.33
CA SER A 457 -44.65 7.62 -34.33
C SER A 457 -44.94 8.12 -32.91
N GLU A 458 -45.30 9.39 -32.80
CA GLU A 458 -45.68 10.12 -31.59
C GLU A 458 -47.12 9.74 -31.15
N ASP A 459 -47.38 9.54 -29.86
CA ASP A 459 -48.49 10.22 -29.17
C ASP A 459 -48.48 10.05 -27.63
N VAL A 460 -49.11 11.01 -26.97
CA VAL A 460 -49.02 11.39 -25.55
C VAL A 460 -50.10 10.70 -24.70
N HIS A 461 -49.75 10.05 -23.57
CA HIS A 461 -50.35 10.25 -22.22
C HIS A 461 -49.85 9.29 -21.10
N THR A 462 -49.48 9.92 -19.97
CA THR A 462 -49.59 9.49 -18.55
C THR A 462 -48.76 8.34 -17.95
N ARG A 463 -47.65 8.75 -17.30
CA ARG A 463 -47.08 8.33 -15.98
C ARG A 463 -47.61 7.04 -15.33
N THR A 464 -46.72 6.06 -15.15
CA THR A 464 -46.42 5.44 -13.84
C THR A 464 -44.96 4.94 -13.79
N GLY A 465 -44.00 5.87 -13.74
CA GLY A 465 -42.62 5.52 -13.45
C GLY A 465 -42.46 5.14 -11.98
N GLN A 466 -42.18 3.87 -11.69
CA GLN A 466 -41.73 3.42 -10.37
C GLN A 466 -40.40 4.10 -10.05
N GLY A 467 -40.42 5.00 -9.05
CA GLY A 467 -39.20 5.59 -8.51
C GLY A 467 -38.33 4.54 -7.79
N PRO A 468 -37.06 4.88 -7.50
CA PRO A 468 -36.17 4.01 -6.74
C PRO A 468 -36.80 3.63 -5.39
N ILE A 469 -36.57 2.40 -4.94
CA ILE A 469 -37.10 1.91 -3.65
C ILE A 469 -36.46 2.75 -2.54
N LEU A 470 -37.27 3.51 -1.80
CA LEU A 470 -36.85 4.33 -0.67
C LEU A 470 -37.46 3.79 0.63
N THR A 471 -36.73 3.92 1.74
CA THR A 471 -37.26 3.63 3.07
C THR A 471 -38.28 4.69 3.47
N LYS A 472 -39.01 4.45 4.57
CA LYS A 472 -39.91 5.45 5.20
C LYS A 472 -39.22 6.79 5.54
N ASN A 473 -37.88 6.81 5.57
CA ASN A 473 -37.06 8.00 5.80
C ASN A 473 -36.62 8.69 4.49
N GLY A 474 -37.12 8.26 3.33
CA GLY A 474 -36.80 8.84 2.02
C GLY A 474 -35.37 8.55 1.55
N LYS A 475 -34.64 7.66 2.23
CA LYS A 475 -33.27 7.25 1.87
C LYS A 475 -33.27 5.91 1.17
N ASN A 476 -32.22 5.65 0.39
CA ASN A 476 -31.98 4.32 -0.15
C ASN A 476 -31.75 3.34 1.03
N PRO A 477 -32.42 2.17 1.07
CA PRO A 477 -32.27 1.18 2.13
C PRO A 477 -30.82 0.79 2.42
N VAL A 478 -29.97 0.71 1.40
CA VAL A 478 -28.53 0.38 1.55
C VAL A 478 -27.78 1.50 2.28
N MET A 479 -28.11 2.77 2.00
CA MET A 479 -27.50 3.89 2.72
C MET A 479 -27.92 3.90 4.19
N GLU A 480 -29.20 3.63 4.48
CA GLU A 480 -29.67 3.57 5.87
C GLU A 480 -29.08 2.38 6.63
N LEU A 481 -28.86 1.24 5.96
CA LEU A 481 -28.20 0.06 6.54
C LEU A 481 -26.74 0.39 6.90
N ASN A 482 -26.00 1.03 5.99
CA ASN A 482 -24.61 1.45 6.20
C ASN A 482 -24.47 2.58 7.23
N GLU A 483 -25.45 3.47 7.35
CA GLU A 483 -25.50 4.50 8.39
C GLU A 483 -25.74 3.88 9.78
N LYS A 484 -26.63 2.89 9.88
CA LYS A 484 -26.94 2.19 11.14
C LYS A 484 -25.83 1.24 11.57
N ARG A 485 -25.13 0.60 10.63
CA ARG A 485 -24.02 -0.31 10.91
C ARG A 485 -22.92 -0.16 9.86
N ARG A 486 -21.80 0.43 10.28
CA ARG A 486 -20.59 0.50 9.44
C ARG A 486 -19.98 -0.92 9.40
N SER A 487 -19.51 -1.35 8.22
CA SER A 487 -18.86 -2.66 7.97
C SER A 487 -19.79 -3.86 7.66
N LEU A 488 -20.92 -3.63 7.00
CA LEU A 488 -21.74 -4.73 6.45
C LEU A 488 -21.12 -5.29 5.17
N LYS A 489 -21.08 -6.62 5.02
CA LYS A 489 -20.67 -7.30 3.79
C LYS A 489 -21.90 -7.78 3.02
N TYR A 490 -21.93 -7.49 1.73
CA TYR A 490 -22.98 -7.88 0.80
C TYR A 490 -22.38 -8.90 -0.16
N GLU A 491 -22.90 -10.12 -0.15
CA GLU A 491 -22.46 -11.20 -1.03
C GLU A 491 -23.64 -11.65 -1.90
N LEU A 492 -23.39 -11.87 -3.19
CA LEU A 492 -24.39 -12.41 -4.11
C LEU A 492 -24.56 -13.90 -3.83
N SER A 493 -25.71 -14.29 -3.29
CA SER A 493 -25.97 -15.68 -2.92
C SER A 493 -26.56 -16.49 -4.07
N ALA A 494 -27.31 -15.86 -4.98
CA ALA A 494 -27.83 -16.51 -6.18
C ALA A 494 -28.14 -15.50 -7.30
N GLU A 495 -27.89 -15.89 -8.54
CA GLU A 495 -28.37 -15.22 -9.76
C GLU A 495 -29.22 -16.23 -10.54
N THR A 496 -30.44 -15.86 -10.93
CA THR A 496 -31.33 -16.75 -11.67
C THR A 496 -32.13 -15.97 -12.70
N GLY A 497 -32.26 -16.50 -13.92
CA GLY A 497 -33.08 -15.94 -15.00
C GLY A 497 -32.32 -15.69 -16.30
N GLY A 498 -33.06 -15.48 -17.40
CA GLY A 498 -32.52 -15.28 -18.75
C GLY A 498 -32.03 -13.85 -19.02
N SER A 499 -31.46 -13.60 -20.20
CA SER A 499 -30.80 -12.32 -20.56
C SER A 499 -31.64 -11.06 -20.39
N HIS A 500 -32.97 -11.18 -20.38
CA HIS A 500 -33.89 -10.04 -20.23
C HIS A 500 -34.59 -9.97 -18.87
N GLU A 501 -34.45 -10.99 -18.02
CA GLU A 501 -35.07 -11.05 -16.69
C GLU A 501 -34.14 -11.80 -15.72
N LYS A 502 -33.14 -11.09 -15.19
CA LYS A 502 -32.24 -11.63 -14.16
C LYS A 502 -32.70 -11.19 -12.78
N CYS A 503 -32.89 -12.16 -11.89
CA CYS A 503 -33.11 -11.96 -10.46
C CYS A 503 -31.82 -12.22 -9.68
N PHE A 504 -31.52 -11.34 -8.74
CA PHE A 504 -30.33 -11.40 -7.90
C PHE A 504 -30.75 -11.48 -6.45
N VAL A 505 -30.26 -12.49 -5.73
CA VAL A 505 -30.45 -12.63 -4.29
C VAL A 505 -29.16 -12.24 -3.61
N MET A 506 -29.24 -11.21 -2.77
CA MET A 506 -28.10 -10.65 -2.03
C MET A 506 -28.23 -11.02 -0.56
N GLU A 507 -27.18 -11.63 -0.03
CA GLU A 507 -27.04 -11.96 1.38
C GLU A 507 -26.22 -10.88 2.09
N VAL A 508 -26.72 -10.40 3.22
CA VAL A 508 -26.00 -9.43 4.06
C VAL A 508 -25.59 -10.12 5.35
N SER A 509 -24.28 -10.22 5.57
CA SER A 509 -23.71 -10.82 6.78
C SER A 509 -22.99 -9.77 7.62
N GLN A 510 -23.06 -9.95 8.94
CA GLN A 510 -22.29 -9.16 9.89
C GLN A 510 -21.55 -10.10 10.84
N GLN A 511 -20.22 -10.01 10.81
CA GLN A 511 -19.34 -10.73 11.74
C GLN A 511 -19.15 -9.88 12.99
N TYR A 512 -19.42 -10.47 14.15
CA TYR A 512 -19.04 -9.89 15.44
C TYR A 512 -18.13 -10.87 16.16
N VAL A 513 -17.15 -10.33 16.87
CA VAL A 513 -16.33 -11.10 17.82
C VAL A 513 -16.85 -10.74 19.21
N CYS A 514 -17.53 -11.68 19.87
CA CYS A 514 -17.81 -11.58 21.30
C CYS A 514 -16.66 -12.25 22.05
N ILE A 515 -15.98 -11.50 22.92
CA ILE A 515 -14.97 -12.03 23.83
C ILE A 515 -15.63 -12.15 25.21
N GLU A 516 -16.04 -13.36 25.57
CA GLU A 516 -16.32 -13.72 26.97
C GLU A 516 -15.46 -14.92 27.33
N ASN A 517 -14.71 -14.82 28.44
CA ASN A 517 -13.91 -15.89 29.04
C ASN A 517 -12.98 -16.64 28.08
N ASN A 518 -12.02 -15.92 27.46
CA ASN A 518 -10.87 -16.48 26.71
C ASN A 518 -11.20 -17.48 25.58
N ASN A 519 -12.45 -17.57 25.13
CA ASN A 519 -12.84 -18.37 23.96
C ASN A 519 -13.55 -17.50 22.91
N CYS A 520 -12.92 -17.33 21.75
CA CYS A 520 -13.51 -16.63 20.60
C CYS A 520 -14.58 -17.51 19.94
N THR A 521 -15.85 -17.15 20.08
CA THR A 521 -16.95 -17.80 19.36
C THR A 521 -17.51 -16.86 18.29
N LYS A 522 -17.45 -17.25 17.02
CA LYS A 522 -17.98 -16.46 15.90
C LYS A 522 -19.48 -16.71 15.74
N TYR A 523 -20.29 -15.65 15.75
CA TYR A 523 -21.70 -15.69 15.38
C TYR A 523 -21.90 -14.97 14.04
N CYS A 524 -22.74 -15.54 13.17
CA CYS A 524 -23.14 -14.92 11.92
C CYS A 524 -24.66 -14.66 11.96
N TYR A 525 -25.08 -13.42 11.72
CA TYR A 525 -26.47 -13.09 11.45
C TYR A 525 -26.65 -12.96 9.94
N VAL A 526 -27.59 -13.74 9.40
CA VAL A 526 -27.93 -13.75 7.97
C VAL A 526 -29.28 -13.07 7.80
N CYS A 527 -29.33 -12.03 6.95
CA CYS A 527 -30.56 -11.41 6.48
C CYS A 527 -30.65 -11.58 4.97
N VAL A 528 -31.71 -12.25 4.49
CA VAL A 528 -31.95 -12.50 3.06
C VAL A 528 -32.89 -11.43 2.52
N ILE A 529 -32.51 -10.74 1.44
CA ILE A 529 -33.37 -9.79 0.72
C ILE A 529 -33.69 -10.38 -0.65
N CYS A 530 -34.94 -10.82 -0.87
CA CYS A 530 -35.43 -11.19 -2.21
C CYS A 530 -36.04 -9.98 -2.91
N LEU A 531 -35.50 -9.60 -4.07
CA LEU A 531 -36.13 -8.68 -5.01
C LEU A 531 -36.82 -9.48 -6.11
N ASN A 532 -38.14 -9.68 -6.00
CA ASN A 532 -38.93 -10.22 -7.11
C ASN A 532 -39.41 -9.09 -8.03
N SER A 533 -39.07 -9.20 -9.31
CA SER A 533 -39.79 -8.53 -10.39
C SER A 533 -40.87 -9.48 -10.90
N CYS A 534 -42.02 -9.53 -10.23
CA CYS A 534 -43.22 -10.12 -10.81
C CYS A 534 -44.36 -9.10 -10.79
N LEU A 535 -45.02 -9.00 -11.94
CA LEU A 535 -46.19 -8.20 -12.21
C LEU A 535 -47.34 -8.59 -11.26
N GLY A 536 -47.97 -7.59 -10.65
CA GLY A 536 -49.26 -7.73 -9.97
C GLY A 536 -49.18 -8.10 -8.48
N PHE A 537 -49.73 -7.21 -7.64
CA PHE A 537 -50.01 -7.34 -6.20
C PHE A 537 -48.84 -7.22 -5.20
N GLY A 538 -48.88 -6.12 -4.42
CA GLY A 538 -48.37 -5.99 -3.05
C GLY A 538 -46.90 -6.34 -2.77
N LYS A 539 -46.01 -5.35 -2.73
CA LYS A 539 -44.65 -5.53 -2.20
C LYS A 539 -44.67 -5.59 -0.67
N THR A 540 -44.69 -6.79 -0.09
CA THR A 540 -44.45 -7.00 1.36
C THR A 540 -42.99 -7.39 1.58
N LEU A 541 -42.30 -6.66 2.48
CA LEU A 541 -40.92 -6.94 2.87
C LEU A 541 -40.93 -7.92 4.06
N THR A 542 -40.66 -9.21 3.82
CA THR A 542 -40.64 -10.22 4.89
C THR A 542 -39.21 -10.42 5.41
N PHE A 543 -38.96 -10.07 6.67
CA PHE A 543 -37.67 -10.34 7.33
C PHE A 543 -37.69 -11.76 7.95
N LEU A 544 -36.83 -12.65 7.49
CA LEU A 544 -36.59 -13.95 8.11
C LEU A 544 -35.25 -13.93 8.85
N THR A 545 -35.29 -13.92 10.18
CA THR A 545 -34.10 -14.04 11.03
C THR A 545 -33.90 -15.51 11.43
N ARG A 546 -32.77 -16.12 11.03
CA ARG A 546 -32.30 -17.39 11.61
C ARG A 546 -31.00 -17.17 12.38
N LYS A 547 -30.95 -17.59 13.65
CA LYS A 547 -29.70 -17.79 14.40
C LYS A 547 -29.16 -19.18 14.07
N ALA A 548 -27.92 -19.28 13.61
CA ALA A 548 -27.22 -20.57 13.50
C ALA A 548 -25.90 -20.51 14.29
N PRO A 549 -25.62 -21.47 15.18
CA PRO A 549 -24.30 -21.60 15.80
C PRO A 549 -23.29 -22.22 14.82
N PHE A 550 -22.06 -21.71 14.81
CA PHE A 550 -20.98 -22.23 13.97
C PHE A 550 -20.45 -23.55 14.58
N GLY A 551 -20.93 -24.68 14.08
CA GLY A 551 -20.57 -26.02 14.55
C GLY A 551 -19.26 -26.54 13.95
N LYS A 552 -18.39 -27.10 14.80
CA LYS A 552 -17.22 -27.92 14.45
C LYS A 552 -17.62 -28.99 13.43
N LYS A 553 -16.89 -29.12 12.31
CA LYS A 553 -16.92 -30.34 11.48
C LYS A 553 -16.48 -31.52 12.35
N LYS A 554 -17.44 -32.29 12.87
CA LYS A 554 -17.20 -33.69 13.24
C LYS A 554 -17.32 -34.50 11.95
N HIS A 555 -16.27 -35.21 11.58
CA HIS A 555 -16.38 -36.35 10.68
C HIS A 555 -17.37 -37.34 11.30
N SER A 556 -18.54 -37.48 10.69
CA SER A 556 -19.42 -38.62 10.95
C SER A 556 -19.13 -39.68 9.89
N ASN A 557 -18.41 -40.72 10.28
CA ASN A 557 -18.50 -42.01 9.61
C ASN A 557 -19.95 -42.48 9.70
N ARG A 558 -20.57 -42.79 8.56
CA ARG A 558 -21.71 -43.71 8.52
C ARG A 558 -21.16 -45.13 8.43
N PRO A 559 -21.75 -46.10 9.14
CA PRO A 559 -21.47 -47.51 8.93
C PRO A 559 -22.34 -48.04 7.78
N VAL A 560 -21.79 -48.94 6.97
CA VAL A 560 -22.55 -49.85 6.11
C VAL A 560 -21.84 -51.21 6.14
N ASP A 561 -22.58 -52.16 6.69
CA ASP A 561 -22.62 -53.61 6.46
C ASP A 561 -21.57 -54.59 7.04
N TYR A 562 -22.19 -55.56 7.75
CA TYR A 562 -21.79 -56.83 8.38
C TYR A 562 -21.02 -56.82 9.71
#